data_AF-A0AAV2S7F9-F1
#
_entry.id   AF-A0AAV2S7F9-F1
#
_cell.length_a   1.000
_cell.length_b   1.000
_cell.length_c   1.000
_cell.angle_alpha   90.00
_cell.angle_beta   90.00
_cell.angle_gamma   90.00
#
_symmetry.space_group_name_H-M   'P 1'
#
loop_
_entity.id
_entity.type
_entity.pdbx_description
1 polymer ?
#
loop_
_entity_poly.entity_id
_entity_poly.type
_entity_poly.pdbx_seq_one_letter_code
_entity_poly.pdbx_strand_id
1 'polypeptide(L)'
;MVNTVVLEHQESGMGSSSEVARHNAMQQQLQDEAKKKNLDNETKKTIENTCLNSQEPEVEDSREENTLSSISKIEDPAVLEALSVDRRVVSQTETGVMPPALVAEAEGDLHEKQEWVDRDILALKEMVEAEEGLNSRLDKPFLLTFLRARKFDYDKALSMIRGYYRARQENAEMYIDLNPNNLESVWDMKMQTVLPTSDKLGRTVLIFNTS
;
A
#
# COMPACT_ATOMS: atom_id res chain seq x y z
N MET A 1 -51.79 -59.72 -65.36
CA MET A 1 -50.51 -60.04 -66.04
C MET A 1 -49.48 -59.03 -65.56
N VAL A 2 -48.47 -59.55 -64.87
CA VAL A 2 -47.14 -59.01 -64.53
C VAL A 2 -46.79 -57.57 -64.95
N ASN A 3 -46.39 -56.74 -63.97
CA ASN A 3 -45.01 -56.23 -63.90
C ASN A 3 -44.67 -55.49 -62.59
N THR A 4 -43.59 -55.97 -61.97
CA THR A 4 -42.41 -55.25 -61.42
C THR A 4 -42.59 -53.92 -60.69
N VAL A 5 -42.11 -53.83 -59.43
CA VAL A 5 -41.19 -52.79 -58.90
C VAL A 5 -40.59 -53.24 -57.54
N VAL A 6 -39.26 -53.42 -57.55
CA VAL A 6 -38.22 -53.01 -56.57
C VAL A 6 -38.45 -53.21 -55.05
N LEU A 7 -37.57 -54.01 -54.41
CA LEU A 7 -37.22 -53.86 -53.00
C LEU A 7 -35.75 -53.42 -52.89
N GLU A 8 -35.55 -52.22 -52.33
CA GLU A 8 -34.27 -51.61 -52.04
C GLU A 8 -33.64 -52.18 -50.76
N HIS A 9 -32.34 -52.45 -50.90
CA HIS A 9 -31.23 -52.30 -49.95
C HIS A 9 -31.56 -51.87 -48.51
N GLN A 10 -31.19 -52.76 -47.58
CA GLN A 10 -31.04 -52.46 -46.17
C GLN A 10 -29.54 -52.40 -45.86
N GLU A 11 -29.00 -51.19 -45.67
CA GLU A 11 -27.64 -51.02 -45.14
C GLU A 11 -27.67 -50.80 -43.62
N SER A 12 -26.78 -51.55 -42.97
CA SER A 12 -26.49 -51.59 -41.54
C SER A 12 -25.76 -50.34 -41.05
N GLY A 13 -26.07 -49.89 -39.84
CA GLY A 13 -25.29 -48.86 -39.16
C GLY A 13 -25.75 -48.57 -37.73
N MET A 14 -25.79 -49.59 -36.87
CA MET A 14 -25.95 -49.39 -35.41
C MET A 14 -24.65 -48.82 -34.82
N GLY A 15 -24.49 -47.50 -34.84
CA GLY A 15 -23.52 -46.79 -34.01
C GLY A 15 -23.95 -46.91 -32.54
N SER A 16 -23.10 -47.47 -31.70
CA SER A 16 -23.41 -47.73 -30.29
C SER A 16 -23.72 -46.42 -29.55
N SER A 17 -24.79 -46.42 -28.74
CA SER A 17 -25.25 -45.25 -27.95
C SER A 17 -24.16 -44.63 -27.06
N SER A 18 -23.06 -45.33 -26.80
CA SER A 18 -21.93 -44.84 -25.99
C SER A 18 -20.95 -43.94 -26.75
N GLU A 19 -20.79 -44.09 -28.06
CA GLU A 19 -19.84 -43.29 -28.85
C GLU A 19 -20.38 -41.90 -29.16
N VAL A 20 -21.69 -41.80 -29.45
CA VAL A 20 -22.37 -40.52 -29.66
C VAL A 20 -22.34 -39.68 -28.38
N ALA A 21 -22.52 -40.31 -27.22
CA ALA A 21 -22.44 -39.63 -25.92
C ALA A 21 -21.04 -39.06 -25.64
N ARG A 22 -19.97 -39.81 -25.96
CA ARG A 22 -18.58 -39.34 -25.82
C ARG A 22 -18.25 -38.19 -26.77
N HIS A 23 -18.72 -38.27 -28.02
CA HIS A 23 -18.50 -37.20 -28.99
C HIS A 23 -19.21 -35.90 -28.54
N ASN A 24 -20.44 -35.98 -28.06
CA ASN A 24 -21.18 -34.82 -27.55
C ASN A 24 -20.52 -34.21 -26.30
N ALA A 25 -20.02 -35.04 -25.38
CA ALA A 25 -19.30 -34.55 -24.20
C ALA A 25 -17.99 -33.83 -24.57
N MET A 26 -17.24 -34.35 -25.55
CA MET A 26 -16.02 -33.71 -26.05
C MET A 26 -16.31 -32.38 -26.74
N GLN A 27 -17.38 -32.30 -27.53
CA GLN A 27 -17.82 -31.05 -28.16
C GLN A 27 -18.27 -30.01 -27.12
N GLN A 28 -18.96 -30.43 -26.05
CA GLN A 28 -19.36 -29.54 -24.96
C GLN A 28 -18.14 -28.98 -24.22
N GLN A 29 -17.14 -29.82 -23.94
CA GLN A 29 -15.91 -29.39 -23.26
C GLN A 29 -15.11 -28.38 -24.09
N LEU A 30 -15.02 -28.58 -25.41
CA LEU A 30 -14.38 -27.63 -26.33
C LEU A 30 -15.14 -26.29 -26.37
N GLN A 31 -16.48 -26.31 -26.29
CA GLN A 31 -17.28 -25.08 -26.23
C GLN A 31 -17.09 -24.32 -24.90
N ASP A 32 -16.97 -25.03 -23.79
CA ASP A 32 -16.78 -24.42 -22.48
C ASP A 32 -15.37 -23.82 -22.33
N GLU A 33 -14.34 -24.47 -22.88
CA GLU A 33 -12.99 -23.91 -22.96
C GLU A 33 -12.93 -22.66 -23.85
N ALA A 34 -13.67 -22.65 -24.97
CA ALA A 34 -13.75 -21.49 -25.85
C ALA A 34 -14.46 -20.30 -25.16
N LYS A 35 -15.51 -20.55 -24.38
CA LYS A 35 -16.18 -19.52 -23.56
C LYS A 35 -15.27 -18.96 -22.49
N LYS A 36 -14.49 -19.81 -21.80
CA LYS A 36 -13.54 -19.38 -20.77
C LYS A 36 -12.44 -18.48 -21.35
N LYS A 37 -11.87 -18.85 -22.50
CA LYS A 37 -10.86 -18.02 -23.21
C LYS A 37 -11.43 -16.68 -23.68
N ASN A 38 -12.71 -16.62 -24.05
CA ASN A 38 -13.37 -15.37 -24.44
C ASN A 38 -13.61 -14.47 -23.22
N LEU A 39 -14.08 -15.03 -22.12
CA LEU A 39 -14.27 -14.32 -20.85
C LEU A 39 -12.95 -13.74 -20.32
N ASP A 40 -11.86 -14.51 -20.37
CA ASP A 40 -10.52 -14.04 -19.95
C ASP A 40 -10.00 -12.88 -20.83
N ASN A 41 -10.30 -12.90 -22.14
CA ASN A 41 -9.92 -11.83 -23.06
C ASN A 41 -10.78 -10.56 -22.88
N GLU A 42 -12.07 -10.71 -22.59
CA GLU A 42 -12.99 -9.61 -22.33
C GLU A 42 -12.67 -8.93 -20.99
N THR A 43 -12.29 -9.72 -19.98
CA THR A 43 -11.82 -9.23 -18.68
C THR A 43 -10.50 -8.46 -18.82
N LYS A 44 -9.55 -8.98 -19.61
CA LYS A 44 -8.28 -8.28 -19.91
C LYS A 44 -8.52 -6.96 -20.65
N LYS A 45 -9.39 -6.94 -21.66
CA LYS A 45 -9.76 -5.70 -22.37
C LYS A 45 -10.46 -4.68 -21.45
N THR A 46 -11.27 -5.16 -20.51
CA THR A 46 -11.93 -4.28 -19.53
C THR A 46 -10.91 -3.65 -18.58
N ILE A 47 -9.95 -4.42 -18.05
CA ILE A 47 -8.89 -3.91 -17.17
C ILE A 47 -7.98 -2.92 -17.92
N GLU A 48 -7.62 -3.23 -19.18
CA GLU A 48 -6.76 -2.37 -20.00
C GLU A 48 -7.45 -1.04 -20.36
N ASN A 49 -8.74 -1.06 -20.69
CA ASN A 49 -9.53 0.16 -20.93
C ASN A 49 -9.80 0.96 -19.65
N THR A 50 -9.89 0.31 -18.49
CA THR A 50 -10.02 1.00 -17.19
C THR A 50 -8.70 1.69 -16.80
N CYS A 51 -7.56 1.14 -17.19
CA CYS A 51 -6.24 1.72 -16.97
C CYS A 51 -5.95 2.91 -17.91
N LEU A 52 -6.44 2.85 -19.16
CA LEU A 52 -6.19 3.89 -20.17
C LEU A 52 -7.16 5.08 -20.15
N ASN A 53 -8.30 4.99 -19.47
CA ASN A 53 -9.24 6.10 -19.28
C ASN A 53 -9.05 6.89 -17.97
N SER A 54 -7.92 6.69 -17.28
CA SER A 54 -7.50 7.56 -16.19
C SER A 54 -6.92 8.86 -16.77
N GLN A 55 -7.78 9.70 -17.37
CA GLN A 55 -7.52 11.13 -17.36
C GLN A 55 -7.69 11.58 -15.91
N GLU A 56 -6.57 11.93 -15.28
CA GLU A 56 -6.57 12.58 -13.97
C GLU A 56 -7.57 13.74 -14.00
N PRO A 57 -8.59 13.78 -13.13
CA PRO A 57 -9.26 15.04 -12.88
C PRO A 57 -8.20 15.96 -12.27
N GLU A 58 -8.00 17.14 -12.86
CA GLU A 58 -7.20 18.20 -12.24
C GLU A 58 -7.77 18.44 -10.83
N VAL A 59 -7.05 17.92 -9.83
CA VAL A 59 -7.32 18.24 -8.44
C VAL A 59 -6.73 19.63 -8.24
N GLU A 60 -7.56 20.66 -8.33
CA GLU A 60 -7.25 21.95 -7.74
C GLU A 60 -6.80 21.70 -6.29
N ASP A 61 -5.52 21.99 -6.04
CA ASP A 61 -4.86 21.78 -4.78
C ASP A 61 -5.45 22.73 -3.73
N SER A 62 -6.44 22.25 -2.99
CA SER A 62 -7.02 22.91 -1.81
C SER A 62 -6.01 23.21 -0.68
N ARG A 63 -4.71 22.97 -0.88
CA ARG A 63 -3.63 23.30 0.06
C ARG A 63 -3.48 24.79 0.35
N GLU A 64 -3.92 25.71 -0.50
CA GLU A 64 -3.63 27.13 -0.26
C GLU A 64 -4.48 27.76 0.86
N GLU A 65 -5.78 27.43 0.97
CA GLU A 65 -6.65 28.12 1.94
C GLU A 65 -6.45 27.67 3.41
N ASN A 66 -5.91 26.48 3.64
CA ASN A 66 -5.71 25.95 5.00
C ASN A 66 -4.35 26.33 5.63
N THR A 67 -3.48 27.05 4.89
CA THR A 67 -2.17 27.49 5.42
C THR A 67 -2.29 28.67 6.38
N LEU A 68 -3.22 29.60 6.12
CA LEU A 68 -3.38 30.82 6.90
C LEU A 68 -3.97 30.57 8.30
N SER A 69 -4.83 29.55 8.45
CA SER A 69 -5.41 29.13 9.73
C SER A 69 -4.40 28.41 10.63
N SER A 70 -3.44 27.69 10.05
CA SER A 70 -2.36 27.01 10.78
C SER A 70 -1.25 27.97 11.22
N ILE A 71 -1.00 29.06 10.49
CA ILE A 71 0.05 30.02 10.84
C ILE A 71 -0.24 30.75 12.16
N SER A 72 -1.50 31.04 12.47
CA SER A 72 -1.88 31.74 13.71
C SER A 72 -1.74 30.90 14.97
N LYS A 73 -1.73 29.56 14.86
CA LYS A 73 -1.55 28.65 16.00
C LYS A 73 -0.09 28.53 16.47
N ILE A 74 0.87 28.95 15.64
CA ILE A 74 2.31 28.83 15.90
C ILE A 74 2.78 29.80 16.99
N GLU A 75 1.98 30.83 17.30
CA GLU A 75 2.30 31.81 18.34
C GLU A 75 2.10 31.29 19.77
N ASP A 76 1.50 30.11 19.96
CA ASP A 76 1.41 29.49 21.29
C ASP A 76 2.82 29.11 21.79
N PRO A 77 3.29 29.66 22.93
CA PRO A 77 4.60 29.36 23.50
C PRO A 77 4.84 27.86 23.72
N ALA A 78 3.80 27.08 24.04
CA ALA A 78 3.92 25.64 24.26
C ALA A 78 4.16 24.88 22.95
N VAL A 79 3.54 25.33 21.84
CA VAL A 79 3.82 24.80 20.50
C VAL A 79 5.23 25.18 20.09
N LEU A 80 5.62 26.45 20.26
CA LEU A 80 6.96 26.93 19.90
C LEU A 80 8.05 26.16 20.64
N GLU A 81 7.88 25.90 21.94
CA GLU A 81 8.80 25.07 22.73
C GLU A 81 8.92 23.67 22.14
N ALA A 82 7.79 23.01 21.83
CA ALA A 82 7.77 21.69 21.23
C ALA A 82 8.44 21.64 19.83
N LEU A 83 8.39 22.74 19.08
CA LEU A 83 9.02 22.88 17.77
C LEU A 83 10.51 23.27 17.85
N SER A 84 10.96 23.84 18.96
CA SER A 84 12.33 24.33 19.14
C SER A 84 13.35 23.24 19.48
N VAL A 85 12.89 22.00 19.72
CA VAL A 85 13.74 20.85 20.06
C VAL A 85 14.74 20.55 18.94
N ASP A 86 16.03 20.41 19.28
CA ASP A 86 17.08 20.06 18.32
C ASP A 86 16.80 18.66 17.73
N ARG A 87 16.35 18.63 16.48
CA ARG A 87 15.96 17.41 15.75
C ARG A 87 17.14 16.48 15.45
N ARG A 88 18.38 16.94 15.63
CA ARG A 88 19.59 16.12 15.43
C ARG A 88 19.91 15.27 16.66
N VAL A 89 19.30 15.57 17.80
CA VAL A 89 19.51 14.82 19.04
C VAL A 89 18.46 13.71 19.13
N VAL A 90 18.92 12.46 19.16
CA VAL A 90 18.03 11.31 19.40
C VAL A 90 17.58 11.33 20.86
N SER A 91 16.30 11.59 21.09
CA SER A 91 15.70 11.49 22.43
C SER A 91 15.71 10.03 22.89
N GLN A 92 16.28 9.76 24.07
CA GLN A 92 16.37 8.40 24.62
C GLN A 92 15.01 7.83 25.10
N THR A 93 13.96 8.64 25.09
CA THR A 93 12.61 8.25 25.55
C THR A 93 11.66 8.17 24.36
N GLU A 94 11.82 7.13 23.53
CA GLU A 94 10.87 6.77 22.48
C GLU A 94 9.61 6.15 23.13
N THR A 95 8.80 6.98 23.79
CA THR A 95 7.54 6.54 24.42
C THR A 95 6.36 6.61 23.45
N GLY A 96 6.53 7.30 22.31
CA GLY A 96 5.47 7.59 21.34
C GLY A 96 4.47 8.65 21.82
N VAL A 97 4.70 9.25 23.00
CA VAL A 97 3.81 10.25 23.60
C VAL A 97 3.89 11.56 22.83
N MET A 98 2.73 12.12 22.52
CA MET A 98 2.60 13.39 21.83
C MET A 98 2.65 14.56 22.82
N PRO A 99 3.34 15.68 22.49
CA PRO A 99 3.27 16.89 23.28
C PRO A 99 1.81 17.39 23.41
N PRO A 100 1.36 17.80 24.61
CA PRO A 100 -0.04 18.22 24.83
C PRO A 100 -0.52 19.31 23.87
N ALA A 101 0.38 20.23 23.49
CA ALA A 101 0.07 21.32 22.57
C ALA A 101 -0.30 20.86 21.15
N LEU A 102 0.10 19.64 20.75
CA LEU A 102 -0.16 19.09 19.42
C LEU A 102 -1.34 18.11 19.38
N VAL A 103 -1.88 17.72 20.54
CA VAL A 103 -2.94 16.68 20.62
C VAL A 103 -4.20 17.10 19.86
N ALA A 104 -4.66 18.33 20.03
CA ALA A 104 -5.87 18.81 19.37
C ALA A 104 -5.72 18.88 17.84
N GLU A 105 -4.53 19.21 17.34
CA GLU A 105 -4.23 19.21 15.91
C GLU A 105 -4.17 17.78 15.35
N ALA A 106 -3.49 16.88 16.05
CA ALA A 106 -3.40 15.48 15.64
C ALA A 106 -4.76 14.77 15.63
N GLU A 107 -5.65 15.08 16.58
CA GLU A 107 -7.01 14.54 16.56
C GLU A 107 -7.77 15.01 15.30
N GLY A 108 -7.64 16.29 14.92
CA GLY A 108 -8.26 16.84 13.72
C GLY A 108 -7.69 16.30 12.41
N ASP A 109 -6.36 16.21 12.31
CA ASP A 109 -5.68 15.91 11.05
C ASP A 109 -5.49 14.41 10.81
N LEU A 110 -5.23 13.66 11.87
CA LEU A 110 -4.85 12.24 11.85
C LEU A 110 -5.94 11.32 12.43
N HIS A 111 -6.96 11.87 13.09
CA HIS A 111 -7.93 11.11 13.88
C HIS A 111 -7.30 10.33 15.05
N GLU A 112 -6.16 10.81 15.56
CA GLU A 112 -5.51 10.23 16.74
C GLU A 112 -6.29 10.59 18.00
N LYS A 113 -7.01 9.62 18.57
CA LYS A 113 -7.72 9.78 19.83
C LYS A 113 -6.92 9.18 20.97
N GLN A 114 -6.50 10.02 21.91
CA GLN A 114 -5.56 9.63 22.94
C GLN A 114 -6.08 8.48 23.81
N GLU A 115 -7.40 8.36 23.97
CA GLU A 115 -8.06 7.29 24.71
C GLU A 115 -8.00 5.94 24.00
N TRP A 116 -7.81 5.93 22.67
CA TRP A 116 -7.85 4.72 21.84
C TRP A 116 -6.48 4.31 21.30
N VAL A 117 -5.44 5.16 21.44
CA VAL A 117 -4.08 4.87 20.94
C VAL A 117 -3.60 3.48 21.31
N ASP A 118 -3.72 3.05 22.57
CA ASP A 118 -3.22 1.73 22.99
C ASP A 118 -4.02 0.57 22.37
N ARG A 119 -5.34 0.75 22.19
CA ARG A 119 -6.20 -0.22 21.51
C ARG A 119 -5.85 -0.31 20.03
N ASP A 120 -5.65 0.82 19.38
CA ASP A 120 -5.40 0.91 17.95
C ASP A 120 -4.02 0.35 17.59
N ILE A 121 -3.03 0.55 18.47
CA ILE A 121 -1.71 -0.09 18.38
C ILE A 121 -1.80 -1.60 18.56
N LEU A 122 -2.60 -2.08 19.52
CA LEU A 122 -2.80 -3.51 19.71
C LEU A 122 -3.44 -4.14 18.48
N ALA A 123 -4.47 -3.49 17.90
CA ALA A 123 -5.12 -3.96 16.68
C ALA A 123 -4.12 -4.08 15.50
N LEU A 124 -3.33 -3.03 15.25
CA LEU A 124 -2.31 -3.09 14.19
C LEU A 124 -1.25 -4.15 14.49
N LYS A 125 -0.83 -4.30 15.75
CA LYS A 125 0.12 -5.33 16.16
C LYS A 125 -0.41 -6.74 15.84
N GLU A 126 -1.65 -7.03 16.19
CA GLU A 126 -2.30 -8.32 15.89
C GLU A 126 -2.37 -8.57 14.38
N MET A 127 -2.69 -7.55 13.57
CA MET A 127 -2.71 -7.67 12.11
C MET A 127 -1.31 -7.97 11.53
N VAL A 128 -0.26 -7.35 12.06
CA VAL A 128 1.13 -7.60 11.63
C VAL A 128 1.58 -9.00 12.04
N GLU A 129 1.25 -9.44 13.27
CA GLU A 129 1.58 -10.79 13.76
C GLU A 129 0.84 -11.89 12.98
N ALA A 130 -0.32 -11.60 12.42
CA ALA A 130 -1.07 -12.53 11.56
C ALA A 130 -0.44 -12.73 10.17
N GLU A 131 0.53 -11.91 9.76
CA GLU A 131 1.20 -12.07 8.47
C GLU A 131 2.41 -13.00 8.52
N GLU A 132 2.25 -14.16 7.88
CA GLU A 132 3.34 -15.10 7.70
C GLU A 132 4.49 -14.49 6.88
N GLY A 133 5.70 -14.52 7.43
CA GLY A 133 6.92 -14.06 6.76
C GLY A 133 7.24 -12.57 6.94
N LEU A 134 6.36 -11.78 7.57
CA LEU A 134 6.63 -10.38 7.88
C LEU A 134 7.29 -10.26 9.27
N ASN A 135 8.63 -10.31 9.32
CA ASN A 135 9.37 -10.11 10.56
C ASN A 135 9.49 -8.61 10.89
N SER A 136 8.40 -8.02 11.38
CA SER A 136 8.31 -6.60 11.70
C SER A 136 8.69 -6.26 13.14
N ARG A 137 9.19 -5.04 13.36
CA ARG A 137 9.18 -4.41 14.68
C ARG A 137 7.73 -4.18 15.12
N LEU A 138 7.48 -4.32 16.43
CA LEU A 138 6.15 -4.23 17.05
C LEU A 138 6.12 -3.28 18.25
N ASP A 139 7.18 -2.49 18.45
CA ASP A 139 7.23 -1.50 19.52
C ASP A 139 6.25 -0.34 19.25
N LYS A 140 5.73 0.24 20.33
CA LYS A 140 4.72 1.30 20.30
C LYS A 140 5.11 2.47 19.38
N PRO A 141 6.33 3.04 19.47
CA PRO A 141 6.74 4.15 18.61
C PRO A 141 6.80 3.78 17.13
N PHE A 142 7.31 2.57 16.82
CA PHE A 142 7.37 2.07 15.45
C PHE A 142 5.96 1.97 14.84
N LEU A 143 5.02 1.30 15.53
CA LEU A 143 3.65 1.12 15.02
C LEU A 143 2.91 2.46 14.88
N LEU A 144 3.07 3.38 15.85
CA LEU A 144 2.50 4.73 15.78
C LEU A 144 2.96 5.52 14.56
N THR A 145 4.18 5.29 14.08
CA THR A 145 4.70 5.98 12.89
C THR A 145 3.82 5.68 11.66
N PHE A 146 3.41 4.41 11.48
CA PHE A 146 2.56 4.01 10.36
C PHE A 146 1.11 4.42 10.55
N LEU A 147 0.58 4.31 11.77
CA LEU A 147 -0.78 4.76 12.08
C LEU A 147 -0.94 6.26 11.81
N ARG A 148 -0.02 7.09 12.31
CA ARG A 148 -0.03 8.54 12.06
C ARG A 148 0.11 8.88 10.58
N ALA A 149 1.04 8.21 9.88
CA ALA A 149 1.23 8.43 8.44
C ALA A 149 -0.01 8.08 7.59
N ARG A 150 -0.89 7.22 8.10
CA ARG A 150 -2.11 6.77 7.42
C ARG A 150 -3.40 7.19 8.12
N LYS A 151 -3.34 8.20 8.99
CA LYS A 151 -4.51 8.75 9.70
C LYS A 151 -5.35 7.67 10.42
N PHE A 152 -4.65 6.75 11.08
CA PHE A 152 -5.20 5.62 11.83
C PHE A 152 -6.05 4.64 10.99
N ASP A 153 -5.83 4.59 9.68
CA ASP A 153 -6.36 3.54 8.79
C ASP A 153 -5.47 2.28 8.87
N TYR A 154 -5.97 1.22 9.49
CA TYR A 154 -5.19 0.01 9.79
C TYR A 154 -4.74 -0.75 8.53
N ASP A 155 -5.62 -0.88 7.54
CA ASP A 155 -5.31 -1.61 6.31
C ASP A 155 -4.23 -0.86 5.51
N LYS A 156 -4.33 0.47 5.43
CA LYS A 156 -3.29 1.29 4.79
C LYS A 156 -1.99 1.30 5.59
N ALA A 157 -2.05 1.31 6.92
CA ALA A 157 -0.88 1.23 7.77
C ALA A 157 -0.14 -0.10 7.57
N LEU A 158 -0.88 -1.22 7.58
CA LEU A 158 -0.33 -2.55 7.33
C LEU A 158 0.29 -2.65 5.91
N SER A 159 -0.42 -2.15 4.89
CA SER A 159 0.11 -2.06 3.53
C SER A 159 1.41 -1.26 3.45
N MET A 160 1.51 -0.17 4.22
CA MET A 160 2.73 0.63 4.30
C MET A 160 3.87 -0.10 5.03
N ILE A 161 3.58 -0.88 6.07
CA ILE A 161 4.57 -1.74 6.74
C ILE A 161 5.11 -2.80 5.76
N ARG A 162 4.22 -3.47 5.00
CA ARG A 162 4.62 -4.41 3.95
C ARG A 162 5.56 -3.74 2.94
N GLY A 163 5.20 -2.55 2.47
CA GLY A 163 6.02 -1.76 1.55
C GLY A 163 7.39 -1.38 2.13
N TYR A 164 7.42 -0.99 3.41
CA TYR A 164 8.65 -0.67 4.13
C TYR A 164 9.63 -1.87 4.16
N TYR A 165 9.15 -3.06 4.52
CA TYR A 165 10.00 -4.26 4.55
C TYR A 165 10.37 -4.76 3.15
N ARG A 166 9.45 -4.67 2.18
CA ARG A 166 9.72 -5.00 0.79
C ARG A 166 10.86 -4.15 0.22
N ALA A 167 10.80 -2.82 0.42
CA ALA A 167 11.84 -1.91 -0.07
C ALA A 167 13.22 -2.24 0.54
N ARG A 168 13.27 -2.64 1.82
CA ARG A 168 14.52 -3.08 2.46
C ARG A 168 15.04 -4.40 1.91
N GLN A 169 14.15 -5.32 1.56
CA GLN A 169 14.52 -6.60 0.96
C GLN A 169 15.02 -6.42 -0.48
N GLU A 170 14.36 -5.58 -1.27
CA GLU A 170 14.70 -5.31 -2.67
C GLU A 170 16.00 -4.53 -2.82
N ASN A 171 16.37 -3.73 -1.81
CA ASN A 171 17.59 -2.90 -1.81
C ASN A 171 18.54 -3.33 -0.68
N ALA A 172 18.60 -4.62 -0.37
CA ALA A 172 19.32 -5.15 0.79
C ALA A 172 20.77 -4.67 0.84
N GLU A 173 21.43 -4.53 -0.32
CA GLU A 173 22.79 -4.03 -0.49
C GLU A 173 23.01 -2.62 0.09
N MET A 174 21.98 -1.76 0.12
CA MET A 174 22.06 -0.42 0.71
C MET A 174 22.02 -0.45 2.24
N TYR A 175 21.56 -1.56 2.82
CA TYR A 175 21.37 -1.72 4.26
C TYR A 175 22.42 -2.65 4.90
N ILE A 176 23.28 -3.29 4.11
CA ILE A 176 24.42 -4.06 4.61
C ILE A 176 25.38 -3.09 5.31
N ASP A 177 25.79 -3.42 6.53
CA ASP A 177 26.82 -2.69 7.27
C ASP A 177 26.56 -1.17 7.43
N LEU A 178 25.28 -0.77 7.44
CA LEU A 178 24.81 0.60 7.66
C LEU A 178 25.01 1.05 9.11
N ASN A 179 26.28 1.17 9.50
CA ASN A 179 26.76 1.65 10.78
C ASN A 179 27.41 3.03 10.55
N PRO A 180 27.18 4.03 11.43
CA PRO A 180 27.88 5.32 11.35
C PRO A 180 29.39 5.19 11.13
N ASN A 181 30.06 4.18 11.72
CA ASN A 181 31.50 3.96 11.53
C ASN A 181 31.90 3.64 10.08
N ASN A 182 31.04 2.93 9.33
CA ASN A 182 31.32 2.54 7.95
C ASN A 182 30.93 3.61 6.94
N LEU A 183 30.31 4.68 7.41
CA LEU A 183 29.82 5.77 6.58
C LEU A 183 30.72 7.00 6.63
N GLU A 184 31.80 7.04 7.41
CA GLU A 184 32.64 8.24 7.62
C GLU A 184 32.97 9.00 6.31
N SER A 185 33.34 8.28 5.25
CA SER A 185 33.62 8.85 3.93
C SER A 185 32.43 9.60 3.30
N VAL A 186 31.20 9.13 3.51
CA VAL A 186 29.96 9.79 3.07
C VAL A 186 29.69 11.07 3.88
N TRP A 187 30.06 11.08 5.17
CA TRP A 187 29.83 12.22 6.05
C TRP A 187 30.80 13.36 5.70
N ASP A 188 32.03 13.02 5.35
CA ASP A 188 33.04 13.96 4.86
C ASP A 188 32.63 14.67 3.56
N MET A 189 31.84 14.00 2.71
CA MET A 189 31.32 14.61 1.47
C MET A 189 30.31 15.72 1.73
N LYS A 190 29.75 15.85 2.95
CA LYS A 190 28.77 16.89 3.34
C LYS A 190 27.61 17.03 2.36
N MET A 191 27.20 15.91 1.75
CA MET A 191 26.14 15.88 0.75
C MET A 191 24.75 16.13 1.34
N GLN A 192 24.57 15.89 2.64
CA GLN A 192 23.29 16.08 3.31
C GLN A 192 23.46 16.59 4.75
N THR A 193 22.52 17.40 5.22
CA THR A 193 22.44 17.82 6.62
C THR A 193 21.00 18.08 7.05
N VAL A 194 20.71 17.88 8.33
CA VAL A 194 19.42 18.16 8.96
C VAL A 194 19.55 19.45 9.77
N LEU A 195 18.62 20.39 9.61
CA LEU A 195 18.60 21.59 10.43
C LEU A 195 18.21 21.25 11.88
N PRO A 196 18.80 21.92 12.89
CA PRO A 196 18.45 21.69 14.29
C PRO A 196 16.99 22.00 14.59
N THR A 197 16.48 23.10 14.05
CA THR A 197 15.11 23.57 14.27
C THR A 197 14.21 23.15 13.12
N SER A 198 12.96 22.86 13.42
CA SER A 198 11.95 22.67 12.39
C SER A 198 11.58 23.99 11.71
N ASP A 199 10.85 23.88 10.60
CA ASP A 199 10.18 25.05 10.03
C ASP A 199 8.96 25.49 10.86
N LYS A 200 8.26 26.51 10.36
CA LYS A 200 7.06 27.08 10.98
C LYS A 200 5.94 26.05 11.18
N LEU A 201 5.87 25.01 10.34
CA LEU A 201 4.88 23.95 10.41
C LEU A 201 5.38 22.73 11.19
N GLY A 202 6.52 22.84 11.88
CA GLY A 202 7.08 21.77 12.69
C GLY A 202 7.77 20.65 11.90
N ARG A 203 8.02 20.84 10.60
CA ARG A 203 8.63 19.84 9.72
C ARG A 203 10.14 19.82 9.88
N THR A 204 10.73 18.62 9.84
CA THR A 204 12.18 18.44 9.77
C THR A 204 12.69 18.88 8.40
N VAL A 205 13.72 19.74 8.39
CA VAL A 205 14.33 20.26 7.16
C VAL A 205 15.62 19.51 6.85
N LEU A 206 15.61 18.73 5.77
CA LEU A 206 16.78 18.05 5.22
C LEU A 206 17.30 18.82 4.00
N ILE A 207 18.58 19.16 3.99
CA ILE A 207 19.25 19.88 2.91
C ILE A 207 20.17 18.92 2.19
N PHE A 208 20.10 18.90 0.86
CA PHE A 208 21.04 18.20 -0.01
C PHE A 208 21.95 19.21 -0.73
N ASN A 209 23.24 18.92 -0.78
CA ASN A 209 24.23 19.66 -1.54
C ASN A 209 24.71 18.79 -2.71
N THR A 210 24.39 19.20 -3.94
CA THR A 210 24.63 18.43 -5.16
C THR A 210 25.72 19.06 -6.05
N SER A 211 26.79 19.57 -5.43
CA SER A 211 27.91 20.28 -6.10
C SER A 211 28.44 19.58 -7.35
#